data_AF-A0A6B1ARW4-F1
#
_entry.id   AF-A0A6B1ARW4-F1
#
_cell.length_a   1.000
_cell.length_b   1.000
_cell.length_c   1.000
_cell.angle_alpha   90.00
_cell.angle_beta   90.00
_cell.angle_gamma   90.00
#
_symmetry.space_group_name_H-M   'P 1'
#
loop_
_entity.id
_entity.type
_entity.pdbx_description
1 polymer ?
#
loop_
_entity_poly.entity_id
_entity_poly.type
_entity_poly.pdbx_seq_one_letter_code
_entity_poly.pdbx_strand_id
1 'polypeptide(L)'
;MTENLIPGYPAPVEGAFNIGVLHTALEGMSHHATYAPCKLSELVAKGYDYWALGHVHKRQVLNERPHIVFPGNLQGRHAREAGPKGASLVTVENGEVVDISAQTFDVVRWTVLEVDVTDAGSTVDVIDLMRKILKQEIASAEGRLLSARYVLRGRTELHNQLVTDVDHLTAEARAEALGLGDDVAWVEKVLVQTTPKVDAAALAKREDTIGELQRMLMEATTDDDLIKQVKTRVGELVNVLPHQLRDECEDAVLSAAVDGNYANLIEQVIPYLNARLVAEDR
;
A
#
# COMPACT_ATOMS: atom_id res chain seq x y z
N MET A 1 -22.88 1.54 9.88
CA MET A 1 -23.70 2.51 10.65
C MET A 1 -23.19 3.89 10.34
N THR A 2 -24.06 4.87 10.11
CA THR A 2 -23.68 6.25 9.77
C THR A 2 -23.90 7.24 10.92
N GLU A 3 -24.37 6.75 12.06
CA GLU A 3 -24.69 7.56 13.24
C GLU A 3 -23.50 7.67 14.18
N ASN A 4 -23.34 8.83 14.82
CA ASN A 4 -22.39 9.03 15.90
C ASN A 4 -22.93 8.42 17.20
N LEU A 5 -22.19 7.46 17.76
CA LEU A 5 -22.63 6.71 18.94
C LEU A 5 -22.25 7.36 20.28
N ILE A 6 -21.33 8.34 20.28
CA ILE A 6 -20.82 8.98 21.50
C ILE A 6 -21.91 9.58 22.41
N PRO A 7 -22.97 10.24 21.88
CA PRO A 7 -24.04 10.76 22.72
C PRO A 7 -24.74 9.69 23.56
N GLY A 8 -24.81 8.45 23.07
CA GLY A 8 -25.47 7.33 23.74
C GLY A 8 -24.66 6.67 24.87
N TYR A 9 -23.38 7.01 25.03
CA TYR A 9 -22.57 6.46 26.13
C TYR A 9 -23.04 7.02 27.48
N PRO A 10 -22.98 6.25 28.57
CA PRO A 10 -23.32 6.76 29.90
C PRO A 10 -22.34 7.84 30.36
N ALA A 11 -22.69 8.53 31.44
CA ALA A 11 -21.76 9.42 32.14
C ALA A 11 -20.67 8.58 32.84
N PRO A 12 -19.44 9.11 32.99
CA PRO A 12 -18.40 8.43 33.76
C PRO A 12 -18.86 8.22 35.21
N VAL A 13 -18.48 7.07 35.77
CA VAL A 13 -18.75 6.70 37.15
C VAL A 13 -17.63 7.26 38.04
N GLU A 14 -18.01 8.08 39.01
CA GLU A 14 -17.06 8.68 39.97
C GLU A 14 -16.33 7.60 40.78
N GLY A 15 -15.01 7.76 40.93
CA GLY A 15 -14.15 6.82 41.66
C GLY A 15 -13.83 5.52 40.91
N ALA A 16 -14.35 5.31 39.70
CA ALA A 16 -14.00 4.20 38.83
C ALA A 16 -13.05 4.65 37.71
N PHE A 17 -12.30 3.69 37.14
CA PHE A 17 -11.56 3.90 35.90
C PHE A 17 -12.49 3.62 34.71
N ASN A 18 -12.86 4.66 33.98
CA ASN A 18 -13.88 4.64 32.94
C ASN A 18 -13.26 4.29 31.58
N ILE A 19 -13.67 3.15 31.03
CA ILE A 19 -13.21 2.66 29.73
C ILE A 19 -14.36 2.75 28.71
N GLY A 20 -14.11 3.44 27.61
CA GLY A 20 -14.99 3.46 26.45
C GLY A 20 -14.48 2.49 25.39
N VAL A 21 -15.35 1.67 24.82
CA VAL A 21 -15.02 0.76 23.72
C VAL A 21 -15.84 1.16 22.50
N LEU A 22 -15.20 1.52 21.39
CA LEU A 22 -15.92 2.03 20.20
C LEU A 22 -15.26 1.57 18.89
N HIS A 23 -16.06 1.00 17.98
CA HIS A 23 -15.61 0.68 16.63
C HIS A 23 -16.00 1.82 15.68
N THR A 24 -15.04 2.64 15.25
CA THR A 24 -15.27 3.89 14.50
C THR A 24 -14.20 4.15 13.46
N ALA A 25 -14.60 4.70 12.31
CA ALA A 25 -13.66 5.20 11.32
C ALA A 25 -12.79 6.35 11.82
N LEU A 26 -13.30 7.14 12.80
CA LEU A 26 -12.81 8.46 13.21
C LEU A 26 -12.64 9.42 12.02
N GLU A 27 -13.19 10.64 12.11
CA GLU A 27 -13.10 11.59 10.99
C GLU A 27 -11.64 11.82 10.55
N GLY A 28 -11.36 11.60 9.26
CA GLY A 28 -10.05 11.82 8.64
C GLY A 28 -9.05 10.65 8.69
N MET A 29 -9.40 9.52 9.32
CA MET A 29 -8.45 8.41 9.52
C MET A 29 -8.72 7.17 8.65
N SER A 30 -9.91 7.06 8.05
CA SER A 30 -10.23 5.97 7.15
C SER A 30 -10.81 6.47 5.82
N HIS A 31 -10.55 5.72 4.75
CA HIS A 31 -11.22 5.93 3.46
C HIS A 31 -12.74 5.67 3.56
N HIS A 32 -13.18 4.95 4.59
CA HIS A 32 -14.59 4.71 4.93
C HIS A 32 -15.06 5.63 6.07
N ALA A 33 -14.82 6.94 5.94
CA ALA A 33 -15.15 7.97 6.93
C ALA A 33 -16.63 7.98 7.38
N THR A 34 -17.50 7.24 6.69
CA THR A 34 -18.93 7.11 6.98
C THR A 34 -19.28 6.06 8.04
N TYR A 35 -18.36 5.21 8.51
CA TYR A 35 -18.67 4.21 9.55
C TYR A 35 -18.54 4.77 10.97
N ALA A 36 -19.67 4.92 11.67
CA ALA A 36 -19.80 5.42 13.03
C ALA A 36 -18.95 6.68 13.27
N PRO A 37 -19.16 7.76 12.49
CA PRO A 37 -18.30 8.92 12.53
C PRO A 37 -18.32 9.55 13.92
N CYS A 38 -17.15 9.85 14.46
CA CYS A 38 -17.00 10.66 15.66
C CYS A 38 -15.74 11.53 15.54
N LYS A 39 -15.68 12.60 16.33
CA LYS A 39 -14.51 13.47 16.43
C LYS A 39 -13.69 13.12 17.66
N LEU A 40 -12.37 13.29 17.53
CA LEU A 40 -11.46 13.10 18.67
C LEU A 40 -11.87 13.97 19.87
N SER A 41 -12.30 15.21 19.62
CA SER A 41 -12.76 16.13 20.66
C SER A 41 -14.00 15.62 21.43
N GLU A 42 -14.87 14.84 20.80
CA GLU A 42 -16.06 14.28 21.46
C GLU A 42 -15.69 13.16 22.42
N LEU A 43 -14.70 12.33 22.05
CA LEU A 43 -14.13 11.30 22.92
C LEU A 43 -13.48 11.92 24.16
N VAL A 44 -12.71 13.01 23.98
CA VAL A 44 -12.08 13.76 25.06
C VAL A 44 -13.15 14.39 25.97
N ALA A 45 -14.16 15.04 25.39
CA ALA A 45 -15.22 15.72 26.13
C ALA A 45 -16.10 14.77 26.95
N LYS A 46 -16.13 13.47 26.64
CA LYS A 46 -16.91 12.49 27.40
C LYS A 46 -16.39 12.28 28.83
N GLY A 47 -15.11 12.57 29.08
CA GLY A 47 -14.51 12.46 30.41
C GLY A 47 -14.25 11.03 30.87
N TYR A 48 -14.09 10.09 29.93
CA TYR A 48 -13.61 8.74 30.22
C TYR A 48 -12.08 8.74 30.29
N ASP A 49 -11.49 7.81 31.04
CA ASP A 49 -10.05 7.75 31.28
C ASP A 49 -9.28 7.05 30.15
N TYR A 50 -9.94 6.11 29.45
CA TYR A 50 -9.37 5.38 28.32
C TYR A 50 -10.42 5.04 27.26
N TRP A 51 -10.05 5.17 25.98
CA TRP A 51 -10.84 4.73 24.84
C TRP A 51 -10.12 3.62 24.06
N ALA A 52 -10.70 2.42 24.09
CA ALA A 52 -10.36 1.28 23.26
C ALA A 52 -11.11 1.38 21.93
N LEU A 53 -10.45 1.90 20.90
CA LEU A 53 -11.05 2.02 19.58
C LEU A 53 -10.88 0.74 18.74
N GLY A 54 -11.66 0.60 17.68
CA GLY A 54 -11.55 -0.45 16.65
C GLY A 54 -11.94 0.09 15.28
N HIS A 55 -11.64 -0.65 14.20
CA HIS A 55 -11.80 -0.34 12.76
C HIS A 55 -10.47 -0.08 12.04
N VAL A 56 -9.61 0.77 12.58
CA VAL A 56 -8.31 1.08 11.97
C VAL A 56 -7.29 -0.04 12.27
N HIS A 57 -6.69 -0.62 11.23
CA HIS A 57 -5.77 -1.76 11.34
C HIS A 57 -4.32 -1.37 11.69
N LYS A 58 -4.02 -0.07 11.73
CA LYS A 58 -2.73 0.45 12.20
C LYS A 58 -2.84 0.79 13.68
N ARG A 59 -1.96 0.23 14.51
CA ARG A 59 -1.85 0.59 15.92
C ARG A 59 -1.42 2.04 16.07
N GLN A 60 -2.18 2.84 16.81
CA GLN A 60 -1.92 4.25 17.04
C GLN A 60 -2.50 4.73 18.37
N VAL A 61 -1.75 5.58 19.07
CA VAL A 61 -2.24 6.37 20.20
C VAL A 61 -2.54 7.76 19.66
N LEU A 62 -3.82 8.16 19.71
CA LEU A 62 -4.31 9.42 19.14
C LEU A 62 -4.34 10.56 20.14
N ASN A 63 -4.41 10.22 21.42
CA ASN A 63 -4.38 11.16 22.53
C ASN A 63 -3.84 10.43 23.76
N GLU A 64 -3.13 11.15 24.63
CA GLU A 64 -2.57 10.59 25.86
C GLU A 64 -3.43 10.90 27.11
N ARG A 65 -4.25 11.96 27.07
CA ARG A 65 -5.05 12.40 28.21
C ARG A 65 -6.44 12.91 27.78
N PRO A 66 -7.49 12.07 27.83
CA PRO A 66 -7.44 10.63 28.13
C PRO A 66 -6.78 9.83 27.01
N HIS A 67 -6.34 8.61 27.32
CA HIS A 67 -5.74 7.75 26.31
C HIS A 67 -6.80 7.33 25.28
N ILE A 68 -6.54 7.56 23.99
CA ILE A 68 -7.42 7.15 22.88
C ILE A 68 -6.61 6.32 21.92
N VAL A 69 -6.93 5.03 21.81
CA VAL A 69 -6.02 4.06 21.19
C VAL A 69 -6.75 3.20 20.17
N PHE A 70 -6.23 3.18 18.93
CA PHE A 70 -6.47 2.10 17.99
C PHE A 70 -5.44 0.99 18.22
N PRO A 71 -5.84 -0.23 18.60
CA PRO A 71 -4.91 -1.33 18.82
C PRO A 71 -4.38 -1.92 17.50
N GLY A 72 -5.03 -1.64 16.37
CA GLY A 72 -4.72 -2.25 15.08
C GLY A 72 -5.43 -3.60 14.89
N ASN A 73 -4.91 -4.41 13.97
CA ASN A 73 -5.33 -5.80 13.78
C ASN A 73 -4.31 -6.78 14.37
N LEU A 74 -4.75 -8.03 14.58
CA LEU A 74 -3.91 -9.10 15.13
C LEU A 74 -2.97 -9.72 14.09
N GLN A 75 -3.38 -9.73 12.82
CA GLN A 75 -2.65 -10.33 11.70
C GLN A 75 -2.87 -9.46 10.46
N GLY A 76 -1.77 -9.05 9.83
CA GLY A 76 -1.81 -8.31 8.58
C GLY A 76 -2.33 -9.19 7.44
N ARG A 77 -3.11 -8.60 6.53
CA ARG A 77 -3.77 -9.33 5.44
C ARG A 77 -3.12 -9.11 4.07
N HIS A 78 -2.35 -8.04 3.93
CA HIS A 78 -1.68 -7.64 2.68
C HIS A 78 -0.52 -6.67 2.96
N ALA A 79 0.28 -6.36 1.95
CA ALA A 79 1.50 -5.55 2.09
C ALA A 79 1.29 -4.13 2.65
N ARG A 80 0.10 -3.52 2.50
CA ARG A 80 -0.24 -2.22 3.14
C ARG A 80 -0.43 -2.31 4.66
N GLU A 81 -0.54 -3.51 5.21
CA GLU A 81 -0.61 -3.78 6.64
C GLU A 81 0.73 -4.34 7.14
N ALA A 82 1.85 -3.76 6.69
CA ALA A 82 3.20 -4.17 7.08
C ALA A 82 3.51 -3.97 8.57
N GLY A 83 4.54 -4.68 9.03
CA GLY A 83 5.11 -4.57 10.37
C GLY A 83 4.40 -5.44 11.42
N PRO A 84 4.85 -5.38 12.69
CA PRO A 84 4.30 -6.17 13.78
C PRO A 84 2.81 -5.90 14.03
N LYS A 85 2.04 -6.96 14.25
CA LYS A 85 0.59 -6.89 14.51
C LYS A 85 0.23 -7.60 15.80
N GLY A 86 -0.83 -7.15 16.45
CA GLY A 86 -1.23 -7.71 17.74
C GLY A 86 -2.13 -6.77 18.53
N ALA A 87 -1.92 -6.69 19.85
CA ALA A 87 -2.76 -5.91 20.75
C ALA A 87 -1.95 -4.91 21.58
N SER A 88 -2.65 -4.05 22.32
CA SER A 88 -2.04 -3.17 23.33
C SER A 88 -2.33 -3.71 24.73
N LEU A 89 -1.28 -3.90 25.53
CA LEU A 89 -1.37 -4.17 26.96
C LEU A 89 -1.35 -2.81 27.68
N VAL A 90 -2.44 -2.50 28.37
CA VAL A 90 -2.61 -1.24 29.10
C VAL A 90 -2.52 -1.55 30.59
N THR A 91 -1.56 -0.91 31.26
CA THR A 91 -1.36 -1.05 32.70
C THR A 91 -1.94 0.18 33.39
N VAL A 92 -2.83 -0.05 34.37
CA VAL A 92 -3.50 1.00 35.14
C VAL A 92 -3.14 0.85 36.60
N GLU A 93 -2.63 1.92 37.20
CA GLU A 93 -2.30 2.00 38.63
C GLU A 93 -2.93 3.26 39.22
N ASN A 94 -3.56 3.14 40.39
CA ASN A 94 -4.20 4.26 41.10
C ASN A 94 -5.18 5.09 40.24
N GLY A 95 -5.84 4.45 39.27
CA GLY A 95 -6.78 5.13 38.36
C GLY A 95 -6.13 5.86 37.19
N GLU A 96 -4.83 5.70 36.97
CA GLU A 96 -4.12 6.31 35.85
C GLU A 96 -3.43 5.24 34.98
N VAL A 97 -3.37 5.49 33.67
CA VAL A 97 -2.59 4.64 32.77
C VAL A 97 -1.11 4.94 32.95
N VAL A 98 -0.33 3.93 33.32
CA VAL A 98 1.12 4.05 33.56
C VAL A 98 1.96 3.47 32.43
N ASP A 99 1.41 2.54 31.64
CA ASP A 99 2.07 1.96 30.46
C ASP A 99 1.06 1.52 29.39
N ILE A 100 1.45 1.65 28.13
CA ILE A 100 0.76 1.06 26.96
C ILE A 100 1.80 0.40 26.06
N SER A 101 2.04 -0.89 26.28
CA SER A 101 2.99 -1.68 25.51
C SER A 101 2.32 -2.49 24.39
N ALA A 102 3.04 -2.69 23.28
CA ALA A 102 2.57 -3.53 22.18
C ALA A 102 2.85 -5.00 22.48
N GLN A 103 1.86 -5.86 22.23
CA GLN A 103 1.97 -7.31 22.29
C GLN A 103 1.80 -7.87 20.89
N THR A 104 2.84 -8.52 20.36
CA THR A 104 2.90 -9.00 18.96
C THR A 104 2.40 -10.43 18.85
N PHE A 105 1.41 -10.67 17.99
CA PHE A 105 0.74 -11.97 17.81
C PHE A 105 0.71 -12.48 16.37
N ASP A 106 1.11 -11.69 15.38
CA ASP A 106 1.10 -12.18 14.00
C ASP A 106 2.00 -13.41 13.83
N VAL A 107 1.56 -14.28 12.93
CA VAL A 107 2.28 -15.49 12.53
C VAL A 107 2.93 -15.29 11.16
N VAL A 108 2.40 -14.36 10.35
CA VAL A 108 2.98 -13.91 9.08
C VAL A 108 3.26 -12.41 9.17
N ARG A 109 4.51 -12.02 8.96
CA ARG A 109 4.96 -10.62 8.98
C ARG A 109 4.95 -10.06 7.56
N TRP A 110 4.03 -9.15 7.27
CA TRP A 110 4.06 -8.40 6.01
C TRP A 110 5.17 -7.35 6.02
N THR A 111 5.88 -7.21 4.91
CA THR A 111 6.90 -6.19 4.71
C THR A 111 6.91 -5.68 3.27
N VAL A 112 7.42 -4.46 3.09
CA VAL A 112 7.67 -3.84 1.78
C VAL A 112 9.16 -3.59 1.66
N LEU A 113 9.78 -4.28 0.71
CA LEU A 113 11.22 -4.24 0.45
C LEU A 113 11.51 -3.25 -0.67
N GLU A 114 11.97 -2.06 -0.31
CA GLU A 114 12.41 -1.03 -1.25
C GLU A 114 13.82 -1.35 -1.75
N VAL A 115 13.98 -1.45 -3.07
CA VAL A 115 15.25 -1.81 -3.73
C VAL A 115 15.65 -0.68 -4.67
N ASP A 116 16.73 0.01 -4.34
CA ASP A 116 17.33 1.01 -5.24
C ASP A 116 18.17 0.31 -6.32
N VAL A 117 17.79 0.48 -7.58
CA VAL A 117 18.46 -0.12 -8.75
C VAL A 117 19.14 0.94 -9.64
N THR A 118 19.34 2.16 -9.13
CA THR A 118 19.95 3.28 -9.88
C THR A 118 21.33 2.93 -10.46
N ASP A 119 22.14 2.20 -9.68
CA ASP A 119 23.51 1.83 -10.02
C ASP A 119 23.65 0.36 -10.49
N ALA A 120 22.55 -0.36 -10.64
CA ALA A 120 22.57 -1.73 -11.16
C ALA A 120 22.97 -1.72 -12.65
N GLY A 121 23.94 -2.55 -13.03
CA GLY A 121 24.44 -2.65 -14.41
C GLY A 121 23.69 -3.69 -15.24
N SER A 122 23.04 -4.65 -14.58
CA SER A 122 22.31 -5.75 -15.20
C SER A 122 21.13 -6.23 -14.34
N THR A 123 20.21 -6.99 -14.94
CA THR A 123 19.11 -7.66 -14.21
C THR A 123 19.63 -8.63 -13.15
N VAL A 124 20.79 -9.26 -13.38
CA VAL A 124 21.43 -10.13 -12.39
C VAL A 124 21.80 -9.35 -11.13
N ASP A 125 22.37 -8.14 -11.28
CA ASP A 125 22.69 -7.28 -10.14
C ASP A 125 21.42 -6.90 -9.35
N VAL A 126 20.29 -6.67 -10.03
CA VAL A 126 19.00 -6.37 -9.39
C VAL A 126 18.51 -7.57 -8.57
N ILE A 127 18.58 -8.78 -9.13
CA ILE A 127 18.19 -10.01 -8.41
C ILE A 127 19.10 -10.21 -7.18
N ASP A 128 20.40 -9.97 -7.31
CA ASP A 128 21.34 -10.05 -6.19
C ASP A 128 21.03 -9.03 -5.08
N LEU A 129 20.65 -7.79 -5.45
CA LEU A 129 20.19 -6.77 -4.50
C LEU A 129 18.91 -7.19 -3.79
N MET A 130 17.91 -7.69 -4.53
CA MET A 130 16.67 -8.21 -3.96
C MET A 130 16.96 -9.33 -2.94
N ARG A 131 17.79 -10.32 -3.32
CA ARG A 131 18.22 -11.42 -2.45
C ARG A 131 18.88 -10.90 -1.17
N LYS A 132 19.77 -9.92 -1.29
CA LYS A 132 20.47 -9.33 -0.14
C LYS A 132 19.48 -8.67 0.84
N ILE A 133 18.55 -7.87 0.32
CA ILE A 133 17.57 -7.14 1.12
C ILE A 133 16.62 -8.11 1.84
N LEU A 134 16.13 -9.15 1.16
CA LEU A 134 15.29 -10.16 1.79
C LEU A 134 16.00 -10.87 2.95
N LYS A 135 17.26 -11.27 2.75
CA LYS A 135 18.06 -11.91 3.81
C LYS A 135 18.26 -11.00 5.02
N GLN A 136 18.39 -9.69 4.81
CA GLN A 136 18.49 -8.72 5.89
C GLN A 136 17.16 -8.60 6.66
N GLU A 137 16.04 -8.52 5.94
CA GLU A 137 14.72 -8.34 6.56
C GLU A 137 14.24 -9.59 7.32
N ILE A 138 14.62 -10.79 6.89
CA ILE A 138 14.28 -12.04 7.61
C ILE A 138 14.75 -12.01 9.06
N ALA A 139 15.91 -11.41 9.35
CA ALA A 139 16.41 -11.29 10.71
C ALA A 139 15.50 -10.41 11.60
N SER A 140 14.80 -9.45 11.00
CA SER A 140 13.85 -8.56 11.67
C SER A 140 12.44 -9.15 11.82
N ALA A 141 12.16 -10.29 11.17
CA ALA A 141 10.88 -10.99 11.29
C ALA A 141 10.72 -11.78 12.61
N GLU A 142 11.75 -11.84 13.46
CA GLU A 142 11.73 -12.52 14.76
C GLU A 142 11.26 -14.00 14.65
N GLY A 143 11.68 -14.69 13.59
CA GLY A 143 11.33 -16.10 13.35
C GLY A 143 9.93 -16.34 12.76
N ARG A 144 9.21 -15.29 12.35
CA ARG A 144 7.93 -15.40 11.64
C ARG A 144 8.15 -15.52 10.13
N LEU A 145 7.21 -16.18 9.45
CA LEU A 145 7.16 -16.20 8.00
C LEU A 145 7.04 -14.77 7.47
N LEU A 146 8.00 -14.33 6.66
CA LEU A 146 7.99 -13.00 6.07
C LEU A 146 7.23 -13.01 4.74
N SER A 147 6.15 -12.25 4.64
CA SER A 147 5.46 -12.00 3.37
C SER A 147 5.92 -10.67 2.78
N ALA A 148 6.70 -10.75 1.69
CA ALA A 148 7.40 -9.61 1.14
C ALA A 148 6.79 -9.14 -0.19
N ARG A 149 6.62 -7.82 -0.32
CA ARG A 149 6.43 -7.13 -1.59
C ARG A 149 7.69 -6.34 -1.91
N TYR A 150 8.27 -6.55 -3.09
CA TYR A 150 9.38 -5.73 -3.55
C TYR A 150 8.87 -4.49 -4.29
N VAL A 151 9.58 -3.39 -4.12
CA VAL A 151 9.40 -2.17 -4.92
C VAL A 151 10.76 -1.76 -5.45
N LEU A 152 10.97 -1.94 -6.75
CA LEU A 152 12.19 -1.53 -7.44
C LEU A 152 12.08 -0.04 -7.77
N ARG A 153 13.02 0.77 -7.29
CA ARG A 153 13.05 2.22 -7.49
C ARG A 153 14.40 2.67 -8.05
N GLY A 154 14.41 3.88 -8.61
CA GLY A 154 15.63 4.51 -9.08
C GLY A 154 15.55 4.88 -10.56
N ARG A 155 16.49 5.75 -10.98
CA ARG A 155 16.62 6.17 -12.38
C ARG A 155 17.71 5.35 -13.05
N THR A 156 17.34 4.43 -13.94
CA THR A 156 18.25 3.38 -14.44
C THR A 156 18.15 3.21 -15.95
N GLU A 157 19.24 2.73 -16.57
CA GLU A 157 19.23 2.29 -17.98
C GLU A 157 18.41 1.00 -18.16
N LEU A 158 18.23 0.23 -17.07
CA LEU A 158 17.52 -1.05 -17.09
C LEU A 158 15.99 -0.88 -17.07
N HIS A 159 15.47 0.36 -17.03
CA HIS A 159 14.04 0.62 -16.82
C HIS A 159 13.15 -0.21 -17.75
N ASN A 160 13.43 -0.18 -19.05
CA ASN A 160 12.61 -0.88 -20.03
C ASN A 160 12.64 -2.40 -19.81
N GLN A 161 13.83 -2.96 -19.59
CA GLN A 161 14.00 -4.39 -19.34
C GLN A 161 13.28 -4.84 -18.06
N LEU A 162 13.39 -4.07 -16.97
CA LEU A 162 12.74 -4.41 -15.70
C LEU A 162 11.21 -4.39 -15.82
N VAL A 163 10.67 -3.42 -16.56
CA VAL A 163 9.22 -3.30 -16.78
C VAL A 163 8.68 -4.44 -17.66
N THR A 164 9.44 -4.91 -18.66
CA THR A 164 9.03 -6.05 -19.50
C THR A 164 9.20 -7.39 -18.80
N ASP A 165 10.21 -7.54 -17.95
CA ASP A 165 10.62 -8.81 -17.35
C ASP A 165 10.09 -8.99 -15.91
N VAL A 166 9.06 -8.24 -15.50
CA VAL A 166 8.52 -8.27 -14.12
C VAL A 166 8.07 -9.67 -13.68
N ASP A 167 7.53 -10.48 -14.60
CA ASP A 167 7.13 -11.85 -14.32
C ASP A 167 8.33 -12.75 -14.04
N HIS A 168 9.42 -12.56 -14.80
CA HIS A 168 10.68 -13.27 -14.57
C HIS A 168 11.31 -12.85 -13.24
N LEU A 169 11.39 -11.55 -12.95
CA LEU A 169 11.88 -11.03 -11.66
C LEU A 169 11.07 -11.58 -10.47
N THR A 170 9.75 -11.68 -10.63
CA THR A 170 8.86 -12.25 -9.61
C THR A 170 9.11 -13.74 -9.42
N ALA A 171 9.31 -14.50 -10.50
CA ALA A 171 9.63 -15.91 -10.44
C ALA A 171 10.97 -16.17 -9.74
N GLU A 172 12.01 -15.42 -10.09
CA GLU A 172 13.33 -15.49 -9.46
C GLU A 172 13.25 -15.15 -7.97
N ALA A 173 12.58 -14.05 -7.61
CA ALA A 173 12.40 -13.66 -6.20
C ALA A 173 11.67 -14.73 -5.37
N ARG A 174 10.67 -15.40 -5.96
CA ARG A 174 9.95 -16.51 -5.31
C ARG A 174 10.80 -17.76 -5.19
N ALA A 175 11.58 -18.10 -6.21
CA ALA A 175 12.50 -19.23 -6.17
C ALA A 175 13.57 -19.04 -5.09
N GLU A 176 14.11 -17.83 -4.98
CA GLU A 176 15.06 -17.45 -3.93
C GLU A 176 14.46 -17.56 -2.53
N ALA A 177 13.24 -17.05 -2.33
CA ALA A 177 12.55 -17.17 -1.04
C ALA A 177 12.29 -18.63 -0.66
N LEU A 178 11.83 -19.44 -1.62
CA LEU A 178 11.62 -20.87 -1.42
C LEU A 178 12.93 -21.61 -1.07
N GLY A 179 14.05 -21.21 -1.67
CA GLY A 179 15.38 -21.76 -1.38
C GLY A 179 15.87 -21.52 0.05
N LEU A 180 15.23 -20.61 0.80
CA LEU A 180 15.52 -20.36 2.22
C LEU A 180 14.71 -21.27 3.16
N GLY A 181 13.66 -21.92 2.66
CA GLY A 181 12.75 -22.81 3.39
C GLY A 181 11.31 -22.30 3.40
N ASP A 182 10.35 -23.23 3.44
CA ASP A 182 8.91 -22.96 3.26
C ASP A 182 8.32 -21.99 4.29
N ASP A 183 8.86 -21.97 5.51
CA ASP A 183 8.36 -21.15 6.62
C ASP A 183 9.18 -19.87 6.86
N VAL A 184 10.13 -19.54 5.98
CA VAL A 184 11.04 -18.39 6.16
C VAL A 184 10.51 -17.15 5.47
N ALA A 185 10.25 -17.23 4.16
CA ALA A 185 9.79 -16.09 3.38
C ALA A 185 8.91 -16.50 2.21
N TRP A 186 7.97 -15.64 1.86
CA TRP A 186 7.14 -15.73 0.67
C TRP A 186 7.07 -14.38 -0.03
N VAL A 187 7.30 -14.37 -1.35
CA VAL A 187 7.24 -13.15 -2.17
C VAL A 187 5.87 -13.04 -2.82
N GLU A 188 5.11 -12.03 -2.38
CA GLU A 188 3.77 -11.72 -2.88
C GLU A 188 3.85 -11.14 -4.30
N LYS A 189 4.56 -10.01 -4.45
CA LYS A 189 4.63 -9.26 -5.70
C LYS A 189 5.94 -8.49 -5.83
N VAL A 190 6.37 -8.26 -7.07
CA VAL A 190 7.42 -7.29 -7.41
C VAL A 190 6.76 -6.13 -8.15
N LEU A 191 6.97 -4.91 -7.67
CA LEU A 191 6.54 -3.68 -8.33
C LEU A 191 7.75 -2.98 -8.94
N VAL A 192 7.67 -2.63 -10.22
CA VAL A 192 8.70 -1.86 -10.91
C VAL A 192 8.26 -0.40 -10.95
N GLN A 193 8.89 0.43 -10.12
CA GLN A 193 8.65 1.88 -10.00
C GLN A 193 9.93 2.66 -10.33
N THR A 194 10.70 2.15 -11.29
CA THR A 194 11.90 2.81 -11.81
C THR A 194 11.54 3.86 -12.85
N THR A 195 12.51 4.71 -13.18
CA THR A 195 12.39 5.68 -14.28
C THR A 195 13.56 5.53 -15.26
N PRO A 196 13.37 5.79 -16.56
CA PRO A 196 14.45 5.71 -17.53
C PRO A 196 15.46 6.85 -17.34
N LYS A 197 16.72 6.61 -17.70
CA LYS A 197 17.72 7.68 -17.80
C LYS A 197 17.49 8.60 -18.99
N VAL A 198 16.98 8.05 -20.11
CA VAL A 198 16.59 8.84 -21.28
C VAL A 198 15.24 9.50 -21.05
N ASP A 199 15.16 10.81 -21.27
CA ASP A 199 13.93 11.59 -21.12
C ASP A 199 12.97 11.35 -22.31
N ALA A 200 11.70 11.15 -22.01
CA ALA A 200 10.60 11.10 -22.97
C ALA A 200 10.59 12.31 -23.91
N ALA A 201 10.87 13.51 -23.41
CA ALA A 201 10.93 14.73 -24.22
C ALA A 201 12.12 14.74 -25.18
N ALA A 202 13.21 14.03 -24.85
CA ALA A 202 14.34 13.86 -25.75
C ALA A 202 14.02 12.85 -26.87
N LEU A 203 13.31 11.76 -26.55
CA LEU A 203 12.83 10.80 -27.54
C LEU A 203 11.84 11.42 -28.53
N ALA A 204 10.91 12.25 -28.04
CA ALA A 204 9.93 12.94 -28.88
C ALA A 204 10.55 13.95 -29.88
N LYS A 205 11.80 14.35 -29.70
CA LYS A 205 12.54 15.21 -30.64
C LYS A 205 13.18 14.45 -31.79
N ARG A 206 13.18 13.12 -31.75
CA ARG A 206 13.71 12.31 -32.85
C ARG A 206 12.80 12.46 -34.08
N GLU A 207 13.42 12.46 -35.25
CA GLU A 207 12.72 12.50 -36.55
C GLU A 207 12.44 11.09 -37.11
N ASP A 208 12.68 10.05 -36.31
CA ASP A 208 12.39 8.66 -36.67
C ASP A 208 11.02 8.20 -36.15
N THR A 209 10.67 6.96 -36.47
CA THR A 209 9.41 6.29 -36.06
C THR A 209 9.23 6.27 -34.54
N ILE A 210 10.32 6.15 -33.78
CA ILE A 210 10.29 6.20 -32.31
C ILE A 210 9.89 7.60 -31.84
N GLY A 211 10.42 8.66 -32.45
CA GLY A 211 10.04 10.03 -32.16
C GLY A 211 8.58 10.34 -32.51
N GLU A 212 8.08 9.85 -33.66
CA GLU A 212 6.67 9.96 -34.05
C GLU A 212 5.74 9.26 -33.05
N LEU A 213 6.07 8.03 -32.67
CA LEU A 213 5.31 7.26 -31.70
C LEU A 213 5.28 7.92 -30.32
N GLN A 214 6.42 8.47 -29.87
CA GLN A 214 6.47 9.17 -28.59
C GLN A 214 5.59 10.41 -28.59
N ARG A 215 5.53 11.16 -29.70
CA ARG A 215 4.60 12.30 -29.84
C ARG A 215 3.15 11.84 -29.80
N MET A 216 2.81 10.76 -30.51
CA MET A 216 1.45 10.18 -30.44
C MET A 216 1.06 9.76 -29.01
N LEU A 217 1.96 9.14 -28.25
CA LEU A 217 1.70 8.75 -26.86
C LEU A 217 1.54 9.97 -25.93
N MET A 218 2.30 11.05 -26.17
CA MET A 218 2.14 12.30 -25.41
C MET A 218 0.80 12.99 -25.68
N GLU A 219 0.30 12.92 -26.91
CA GLU A 219 -0.99 13.51 -27.32
C GLU A 219 -2.19 12.64 -26.89
N ALA A 220 -1.97 11.34 -26.69
CA ALA A 220 -3.00 10.35 -26.34
C ALA A 220 -3.81 10.69 -25.07
N THR A 221 -3.21 11.35 -24.08
CA THR A 221 -3.90 11.75 -22.85
C THR A 221 -4.85 12.93 -23.04
N THR A 222 -4.79 13.59 -24.20
CA THR A 222 -5.63 14.73 -24.59
C THR A 222 -6.53 14.46 -25.80
N ASP A 223 -6.47 13.24 -26.35
CA ASP A 223 -7.32 12.82 -27.47
C ASP A 223 -8.69 12.35 -26.96
N ASP A 224 -9.70 13.21 -27.14
CA ASP A 224 -11.08 12.97 -26.70
C ASP A 224 -11.70 11.69 -27.31
N ASP A 225 -11.36 11.35 -28.56
CA ASP A 225 -11.92 10.16 -29.21
C ASP A 225 -11.29 8.89 -28.64
N LEU A 226 -9.97 8.88 -28.45
CA LEU A 226 -9.27 7.78 -27.81
C LEU A 226 -9.77 7.57 -26.37
N ILE A 227 -9.88 8.64 -25.58
CA ILE A 227 -10.41 8.59 -24.21
C ILE A 227 -11.82 7.99 -24.20
N LYS A 228 -12.67 8.37 -25.15
CA LYS A 228 -14.03 7.81 -25.28
C LYS A 228 -14.02 6.34 -25.64
N GLN A 229 -13.12 5.90 -26.53
CA GLN A 229 -12.96 4.49 -26.88
C GLN A 229 -12.48 3.66 -25.68
N VAL A 230 -11.45 4.14 -24.96
CA VAL A 230 -10.94 3.50 -23.74
C VAL A 230 -12.03 3.42 -22.68
N LYS A 231 -12.75 4.53 -22.43
CA LYS A 231 -13.89 4.56 -21.50
C LYS A 231 -14.94 3.50 -21.84
N THR A 232 -15.26 3.34 -23.12
CA THR A 232 -16.28 2.38 -23.55
C THR A 232 -15.84 0.96 -23.24
N ARG A 233 -14.62 0.58 -23.67
CA ARG A 233 -14.12 -0.79 -23.53
C ARG A 233 -13.74 -1.15 -22.08
N VAL A 234 -13.01 -0.26 -21.40
CA VAL A 234 -12.54 -0.48 -20.03
C VAL A 234 -13.67 -0.26 -19.02
N GLY A 235 -14.54 0.74 -19.24
CA GLY A 235 -15.68 1.00 -18.36
C GLY A 235 -16.66 -0.17 -18.30
N GLU A 236 -16.89 -0.88 -19.41
CA GLU A 236 -17.68 -2.11 -19.42
C GLU A 236 -17.09 -3.18 -18.50
N LEU A 237 -15.76 -3.38 -18.52
CA LEU A 237 -15.09 -4.32 -17.63
C LEU A 237 -15.17 -3.89 -16.16
N VAL A 238 -14.98 -2.59 -15.89
CA VAL A 238 -15.09 -2.02 -14.54
C VAL A 238 -16.49 -2.25 -13.97
N ASN A 239 -17.54 -2.14 -14.79
CA ASN A 239 -18.93 -2.36 -14.36
C ASN A 239 -19.21 -3.80 -13.89
N VAL A 240 -18.42 -4.78 -14.34
CA VAL A 240 -18.57 -6.19 -13.95
C VAL A 240 -17.70 -6.53 -12.72
N LEU A 241 -16.76 -5.66 -12.33
CA LEU A 241 -15.91 -5.91 -11.16
C LEU A 241 -16.73 -5.99 -9.86
N PRO A 242 -16.50 -7.02 -9.01
CA PRO A 242 -17.03 -7.06 -7.65
C PRO A 242 -16.68 -5.80 -6.85
N HIS A 243 -17.62 -5.34 -6.00
CA HIS A 243 -17.45 -4.14 -5.18
C HIS A 243 -16.17 -4.16 -4.33
N GLN A 244 -15.80 -5.33 -3.80
CA GLN A 244 -14.60 -5.52 -3.00
C GLN A 244 -13.31 -5.16 -3.76
N LEU A 245 -13.22 -5.52 -5.05
CA LEU A 245 -12.04 -5.21 -5.88
C LEU A 245 -11.99 -3.73 -6.31
N ARG A 246 -13.13 -3.04 -6.30
CA ARG A 246 -13.18 -1.60 -6.58
C ARG A 246 -12.67 -0.79 -5.39
N ASP A 247 -13.09 -1.16 -4.18
CA ASP A 247 -12.71 -0.44 -2.96
C ASP A 247 -11.27 -0.72 -2.50
N GLU A 248 -10.77 -1.93 -2.78
CA GLU A 248 -9.43 -2.37 -2.34
C GLU A 248 -8.37 -2.29 -3.44
N CYS A 249 -8.64 -1.58 -4.54
CA CYS A 249 -7.77 -1.52 -5.71
C CYS A 249 -6.39 -0.93 -5.38
N GLU A 250 -5.32 -1.70 -5.63
CA GLU A 250 -3.93 -1.28 -5.39
C GLU A 250 -3.19 -0.82 -6.65
N ASP A 251 -3.75 -1.11 -7.82
CA ASP A 251 -3.11 -0.82 -9.10
C ASP A 251 -3.56 0.56 -9.61
N ALA A 252 -2.60 1.44 -9.93
CA ALA A 252 -2.88 2.81 -10.33
C ALA A 252 -3.72 2.88 -11.62
N VAL A 253 -3.52 1.94 -12.55
CA VAL A 253 -4.28 1.85 -13.81
C VAL A 253 -5.73 1.48 -13.50
N LEU A 254 -5.93 0.47 -12.64
CA LEU A 254 -7.27 0.01 -12.27
C LEU A 254 -8.00 1.04 -11.39
N SER A 255 -7.32 1.74 -10.48
CA SER A 255 -7.91 2.84 -9.69
C SER A 255 -8.38 3.97 -10.62
N ALA A 256 -7.54 4.40 -11.56
CA ALA A 256 -7.93 5.41 -12.53
C ALA A 256 -9.14 4.97 -13.38
N ALA A 257 -9.23 3.68 -13.72
CA ALA A 257 -10.38 3.12 -14.42
C ALA A 257 -11.67 3.16 -13.57
N VAL A 258 -11.57 2.79 -12.29
CA VAL A 258 -12.69 2.77 -11.33
C VAL A 258 -13.21 4.19 -11.06
N ASP A 259 -12.31 5.16 -10.93
CA ASP A 259 -12.65 6.58 -10.72
C ASP A 259 -13.18 7.27 -11.98
N GLY A 260 -13.18 6.57 -13.12
CA GLY A 260 -13.58 7.13 -14.41
C GLY A 260 -12.59 8.14 -14.99
N ASN A 261 -11.37 8.21 -14.47
CA ASN A 261 -10.30 9.09 -14.93
C ASN A 261 -9.44 8.38 -15.99
N TYR A 262 -9.99 8.22 -17.19
CA TYR A 262 -9.35 7.48 -18.27
C TYR A 262 -8.14 8.21 -18.88
N ALA A 263 -8.04 9.54 -18.75
CA ALA A 263 -6.84 10.27 -19.14
C ALA A 263 -5.63 9.88 -18.27
N ASN A 264 -5.83 9.84 -16.94
CA ASN A 264 -4.81 9.33 -16.02
C ASN A 264 -4.52 7.84 -16.27
N LEU A 265 -5.53 7.02 -16.58
CA LEU A 265 -5.31 5.61 -16.94
C LEU A 265 -4.30 5.49 -18.10
N ILE A 266 -4.52 6.26 -19.18
CA ILE A 266 -3.61 6.30 -20.33
C ILE A 266 -2.22 6.74 -19.89
N GLU A 267 -2.11 7.78 -19.07
CA GLU A 267 -0.83 8.25 -18.53
C GLU A 267 -0.07 7.16 -17.76
N GLN A 268 -0.76 6.38 -16.93
CA GLN A 268 -0.15 5.30 -16.13
C GLN A 268 0.37 4.14 -17.00
N VAL A 269 -0.20 3.89 -18.19
CA VAL A 269 0.23 2.78 -19.07
C VAL A 269 1.31 3.16 -20.07
N ILE A 270 1.50 4.46 -20.36
CA ILE A 270 2.51 4.94 -21.32
C ILE A 270 3.92 4.41 -21.00
N PRO A 271 4.42 4.42 -19.75
CA PRO A 271 5.76 3.89 -19.45
C PRO A 271 5.90 2.41 -19.83
N TYR A 272 4.87 1.60 -19.58
CA TYR A 272 4.85 0.19 -19.95
C TYR A 272 4.87 -0.02 -21.46
N LEU A 273 4.06 0.75 -22.20
CA LEU A 273 4.05 0.70 -23.67
C LEU A 273 5.40 1.09 -24.26
N ASN A 274 6.00 2.18 -23.75
CA ASN A 274 7.33 2.63 -24.17
C ASN A 274 8.41 1.58 -23.91
N ALA A 275 8.40 0.98 -22.72
CA ALA A 275 9.35 -0.05 -22.35
C ALA A 275 9.28 -1.25 -23.30
N ARG A 276 8.07 -1.72 -23.60
CA ARG A 276 7.84 -2.88 -24.47
C ARG A 276 8.23 -2.62 -25.93
N LEU A 277 7.93 -1.44 -26.44
CA LEU A 277 8.20 -1.07 -27.83
C LEU A 277 9.69 -0.84 -28.11
N VAL A 278 10.41 -0.24 -27.16
CA VAL A 278 11.87 -0.04 -27.28
C VAL A 278 12.64 -1.35 -27.07
N ALA A 279 12.08 -2.31 -26.34
CA ALA A 279 12.70 -3.62 -26.12
C ALA A 279 12.61 -4.55 -27.36
N GLU A 280 11.58 -4.43 -28.20
CA GLU A 280 11.40 -5.25 -29.42
C GLU A 280 12.34 -4.86 -30.58
N ASP A 281 12.99 -3.69 -30.52
CA ASP A 281 13.91 -3.17 -31.56
C ASP A 281 15.40 -3.56 -31.31
N ARG A 282 15.68 -4.44 -30.34
CA ARG A 282 17.02 -4.96 -30.02
C ARG A 282 17.10 -6.47 -30.22
#